data_AF-A0A895A330-F1
#
_entry.id   AF-A0A895A330-F1
#
_cell.length_a   1.000
_cell.length_b   1.000
_cell.length_c   1.000
_cell.angle_alpha   90.00
_cell.angle_beta   90.00
_cell.angle_gamma   90.00
#
_symmetry.space_group_name_H-M   'P 1'
#
loop_
_entity.id
_entity.type
_entity.pdbx_description
1 polymer ?
#
loop_
_entity_poly.entity_id
_entity_poly.type
_entity_poly.pdbx_seq_one_letter_code
_entity_poly.pdbx_strand_id
1 'polypeptide(L)'
;MVATVEPVAGTPLQYLATFVGGWLLFGFTAHAAATYILGEVPWKRGFLVGVAPAVVTLVLVRFNPLLIVAVGLAADAAAVRAVYRVRYRTTVFVVVMHYTVSLAVVLLVANLLAVLSTAPG
;
A
#
# COMPACT_ATOMS: atom_id res chain seq x y z
N MET A 1 9.18 12.77 31.10
CA MET A 1 10.08 12.97 29.94
C MET A 1 9.45 12.30 28.74
N VAL A 2 9.07 13.05 27.70
CA VAL A 2 8.62 12.45 26.44
C VAL A 2 9.90 12.02 25.72
N ALA A 3 10.08 10.73 25.51
CA ALA A 3 11.17 10.22 24.68
C ALA A 3 10.91 10.69 23.24
N THR A 4 11.59 11.75 22.82
CA THR A 4 11.70 12.10 21.41
C THR A 4 12.51 11.00 20.73
N VAL A 5 11.83 10.08 20.06
CA VAL A 5 12.47 9.15 19.12
C VAL A 5 12.90 9.99 17.93
N GLU A 6 14.17 10.40 17.93
CA GLU A 6 14.81 10.94 16.74
C GLU A 6 14.68 9.90 15.62
N PRO A 7 14.05 10.23 14.48
CA PRO A 7 13.98 9.29 13.37
C PRO A 7 15.41 9.01 12.90
N VAL A 8 15.90 7.80 13.14
CA VAL A 8 17.17 7.35 12.58
C VAL A 8 17.05 7.49 11.06
N ALA A 9 17.84 8.37 10.48
CA ALA A 9 17.89 8.54 9.04
C ALA A 9 18.37 7.22 8.43
N GLY A 10 17.50 6.59 7.64
CA GLY A 10 17.84 5.37 6.93
C GLY A 10 18.90 5.62 5.86
N THR A 11 19.63 4.58 5.46
CA THR A 11 20.49 4.64 4.28
C THR A 11 19.63 4.78 3.01
N PRO A 12 20.16 5.34 1.90
CA PRO A 12 19.43 5.39 0.63
C PRO A 12 18.89 4.02 0.19
N LEU A 13 19.65 2.95 0.49
CA LEU A 13 19.24 1.58 0.21
C LEU A 13 18.01 1.15 1.04
N GLN A 14 17.91 1.56 2.31
CA GLN A 14 16.74 1.27 3.15
C GLN A 14 15.49 1.98 2.64
N TYR A 15 15.61 3.23 2.20
CA TYR A 15 14.49 3.94 1.57
C TYR A 15 14.06 3.27 0.27
N LEU A 16 15.01 2.87 -0.57
CA LEU A 16 14.73 2.16 -1.81
C LEU A 16 14.05 0.80 -1.54
N ALA A 17 14.55 0.03 -0.57
CA ALA A 17 13.96 -1.25 -0.18
C ALA A 17 12.53 -1.08 0.35
N THR A 18 12.30 -0.07 1.18
CA THR A 18 10.96 0.27 1.71
C THR A 18 10.02 0.66 0.57
N PHE A 19 10.48 1.51 -0.33
CA PHE A 19 9.71 1.92 -1.51
C PHE A 19 9.36 0.73 -2.40
N VAL A 20 10.35 -0.10 -2.77
CA VAL A 20 10.15 -1.26 -3.64
C VAL A 20 9.25 -2.29 -2.98
N GLY A 21 9.46 -2.59 -1.69
CA GLY A 21 8.60 -3.51 -0.95
C GLY A 21 7.14 -3.04 -0.90
N GLY A 22 6.93 -1.77 -0.56
CA GLY A 22 5.60 -1.15 -0.59
C GLY A 22 4.99 -1.14 -1.99
N TRP A 23 5.77 -0.79 -3.01
CA TRP A 23 5.32 -0.74 -4.40
C TRP A 23 4.91 -2.12 -4.92
N LEU A 24 5.69 -3.16 -4.62
CA LEU A 24 5.35 -4.54 -5.01
C LEU A 24 4.07 -5.00 -4.30
N LEU A 25 3.95 -4.75 -2.99
CA LEU A 25 2.76 -5.06 -2.21
C LEU A 25 1.52 -4.37 -2.79
N PHE A 26 1.55 -3.04 -2.86
CA PHE A 26 0.42 -2.25 -3.34
C PHE A 26 0.13 -2.50 -4.82
N GLY A 27 1.15 -2.70 -5.65
CA GLY A 27 0.96 -3.00 -7.07
C GLY A 27 0.26 -4.34 -7.29
N PHE A 28 0.66 -5.37 -6.54
CA PHE A 28 0.02 -6.68 -6.54
C PHE A 28 -1.44 -6.59 -6.07
N THR A 29 -1.68 -5.94 -4.92
CA THR A 29 -3.04 -5.85 -4.36
C THR A 29 -3.95 -4.94 -5.18
N ALA A 30 -3.42 -3.89 -5.81
CA ALA A 30 -4.16 -3.05 -6.75
C ALA A 30 -4.58 -3.85 -7.99
N HIS A 31 -3.68 -4.68 -8.54
CA HIS A 31 -4.02 -5.54 -9.66
C HIS A 31 -5.12 -6.54 -9.28
N ALA A 32 -4.99 -7.21 -8.13
CA ALA A 32 -6.00 -8.15 -7.65
C ALA A 32 -7.37 -7.48 -7.44
N ALA A 33 -7.40 -6.32 -6.78
CA ALA A 33 -8.63 -5.57 -6.53
C ALA A 33 -9.27 -5.07 -7.84
N ALA A 34 -8.47 -4.55 -8.76
CA ALA A 34 -8.96 -4.11 -10.07
C ALA A 34 -9.48 -5.29 -10.88
N THR A 35 -8.81 -6.44 -10.87
CA THR A 35 -9.28 -7.64 -11.57
C THR A 35 -10.61 -8.13 -11.00
N TYR A 36 -10.78 -8.10 -9.67
CA TYR A 36 -12.02 -8.49 -9.02
C TYR A 36 -13.20 -7.57 -9.36
N ILE A 37 -12.98 -6.24 -9.40
CA ILE A 37 -14.05 -5.26 -9.63
C ILE A 37 -14.31 -4.98 -11.11
N LEU A 38 -13.27 -4.98 -11.94
CA LEU A 38 -13.32 -4.55 -13.34
C LEU A 38 -13.23 -5.70 -14.35
N GLY A 39 -12.98 -6.93 -13.89
CA GLY A 39 -12.64 -8.06 -14.77
C GLY A 39 -11.18 -8.00 -15.22
N GLU A 40 -10.86 -8.67 -16.33
CA GLU A 40 -9.47 -8.75 -16.81
C GLU A 40 -8.87 -7.38 -17.10
N VAL A 41 -7.81 -7.02 -16.38
CA VAL A 41 -7.04 -5.79 -16.58
C VAL A 41 -5.55 -6.09 -16.73
N PRO A 42 -4.80 -5.30 -17.52
CA PRO A 42 -3.35 -5.48 -17.62
C PRO A 42 -2.67 -5.28 -16.25
N TRP A 43 -1.86 -6.25 -15.83
CA TRP A 43 -1.15 -6.21 -14.54
C TRP A 43 -0.33 -4.92 -14.34
N LYS A 44 0.27 -4.39 -15.43
CA LYS A 44 1.03 -3.13 -15.44
C LYS A 44 0.24 -1.96 -14.86
N ARG A 45 -1.09 -1.92 -15.06
CA ARG A 45 -1.95 -0.86 -14.51
C ARG A 45 -2.02 -0.92 -12.98
N GLY A 46 -2.09 -2.11 -12.40
CA GLY A 46 -2.08 -2.28 -10.94
C GLY A 46 -0.77 -1.77 -10.34
N PHE A 47 0.36 -2.11 -10.96
CA PHE A 47 1.66 -1.61 -10.52
C PHE A 47 1.84 -0.11 -10.71
N LEU A 48 1.22 0.50 -11.71
CA LEU A 48 1.18 1.97 -11.82
C LEU A 48 0.37 2.61 -10.69
N VAL A 49 -0.77 2.03 -10.31
CA VAL A 49 -1.56 2.50 -9.16
C VAL A 49 -0.77 2.35 -7.85
N GLY A 50 -0.13 1.20 -7.63
CA GLY A 50 0.63 0.91 -6.42
C GLY A 50 1.79 1.87 -6.11
N VAL A 51 2.26 2.64 -7.09
CA VAL A 51 3.27 3.69 -6.86
C VAL A 51 2.75 4.75 -5.89
N ALA A 52 1.50 5.18 -6.04
CA ALA A 52 0.93 6.26 -5.25
C ALA A 52 0.92 5.95 -3.73
N PRO A 53 0.32 4.84 -3.25
CA PRO A 53 0.37 4.49 -1.83
C PRO A 53 1.79 4.16 -1.34
N ALA A 54 2.68 3.63 -2.18
CA ALA A 54 4.07 3.39 -1.82
C ALA A 54 4.83 4.70 -1.54
N VAL A 55 4.70 5.70 -2.42
CA VAL A 55 5.30 7.03 -2.22
C VAL A 55 4.70 7.72 -1.00
N VAL A 56 3.37 7.71 -0.85
CA VAL A 56 2.71 8.33 0.31
C VAL A 56 3.20 7.69 1.60
N THR A 57 3.25 6.37 1.69
CA THR A 57 3.70 5.66 2.89
C THR A 57 5.14 6.03 3.21
N LEU A 58 6.05 5.99 2.21
CA LEU A 58 7.46 6.32 2.40
C LEU A 58 7.66 7.77 2.88
N VAL A 59 7.01 8.74 2.23
CA VAL A 59 7.21 10.16 2.49
C VAL A 59 6.53 10.59 3.79
N LEU A 60 5.34 10.05 4.07
CA LEU A 60 4.53 10.47 5.20
C LEU A 60 4.73 9.60 6.46
N VAL A 61 5.59 8.58 6.45
CA VAL A 61 5.79 7.66 7.59
C VAL A 61 6.06 8.37 8.93
N ARG A 62 6.64 9.57 8.89
CA ARG A 62 6.97 10.40 10.07
C ARG A 62 5.82 11.25 10.61
N PHE A 63 4.66 11.25 9.95
CA PHE A 63 3.51 12.06 10.33
C PHE A 63 2.46 11.23 11.08
N ASN A 64 1.39 11.89 11.54
CA ASN A 64 0.28 11.22 12.22
C ASN A 64 -0.36 10.14 11.31
N PRO A 65 -0.66 8.94 11.84
CA PRO A 65 -1.31 7.87 11.08
C PRO A 65 -2.60 8.27 10.34
N LEU A 66 -3.44 9.12 10.93
CA LEU A 66 -4.67 9.61 10.30
C LEU A 66 -4.38 10.44 9.04
N LEU A 67 -3.32 11.25 9.07
CA LEU A 67 -2.87 12.03 7.91
C LEU A 67 -2.37 11.09 6.80
N ILE A 68 -1.57 10.08 7.15
CA ILE A 68 -1.04 9.09 6.21
C ILE A 68 -2.20 8.37 5.51
N VAL A 69 -3.20 7.92 6.27
CA VAL A 69 -4.37 7.22 5.73
C VAL A 69 -5.20 8.14 4.84
N ALA A 70 -5.49 9.38 5.29
CA ALA A 70 -6.27 10.32 4.51
C ALA A 70 -5.61 10.66 3.16
N VAL A 71 -4.32 11.00 3.18
CA VAL A 71 -3.55 11.31 1.98
C VAL A 71 -3.37 10.06 1.10
N GLY A 72 -3.15 8.89 1.70
CA GLY A 72 -3.00 7.62 1.01
C GLY A 72 -4.26 7.21 0.24
N LEU A 73 -5.42 7.29 0.89
CA LEU A 73 -6.71 7.00 0.24
C LEU A 73 -7.01 8.01 -0.87
N ALA A 74 -6.71 9.29 -0.67
CA ALA A 74 -6.90 10.30 -1.70
C ALA A 74 -5.99 10.07 -2.92
N ALA A 75 -4.70 9.76 -2.68
CA ALA A 75 -3.73 9.47 -3.73
C ALA A 75 -4.08 8.18 -4.48
N ASP A 76 -4.50 7.13 -3.78
CA ASP A 76 -4.92 5.87 -4.38
C ASP A 76 -6.19 6.05 -5.24
N ALA A 77 -7.20 6.78 -4.74
CA ALA A 77 -8.39 7.11 -5.51
C ALA A 77 -8.08 7.92 -6.77
N ALA A 78 -7.17 8.90 -6.67
CA ALA A 78 -6.70 9.66 -7.82
C ALA A 78 -5.97 8.77 -8.83
N ALA A 79 -5.06 7.91 -8.37
CA ALA A 79 -4.31 6.98 -9.21
C ALA A 79 -5.22 5.97 -9.91
N VAL A 80 -6.14 5.33 -9.18
CA VAL A 80 -7.14 4.40 -9.73
C VAL A 80 -7.98 5.09 -10.80
N ARG A 81 -8.49 6.29 -10.52
CA ARG A 81 -9.32 7.03 -11.48
C ARG A 81 -8.52 7.42 -12.73
N ALA A 82 -7.27 7.85 -12.58
CA ALA A 82 -6.41 8.25 -13.70
C ALA A 82 -5.99 7.04 -14.56
N VAL A 83 -5.61 5.94 -13.94
CA VAL A 83 -5.08 4.75 -14.62
C VAL A 83 -6.18 3.92 -15.27
N TYR A 84 -7.29 3.69 -14.57
CA TYR A 84 -8.40 2.85 -15.07
C TYR A 84 -9.50 3.65 -15.77
N ARG A 85 -9.52 4.98 -15.64
CA ARG A 85 -10.51 5.88 -16.29
C ARG A 85 -11.97 5.49 -16.01
N VAL A 86 -12.24 5.07 -14.78
CA VAL A 86 -13.57 4.64 -14.33
C VAL A 86 -14.35 5.76 -13.64
N ARG A 87 -15.67 5.57 -13.49
CA ARG A 87 -16.56 6.49 -12.76
C ARG A 87 -16.22 6.52 -11.27
N TYR A 88 -16.51 7.62 -10.59
CA TYR A 88 -16.23 7.80 -9.15
C TYR A 88 -16.76 6.66 -8.27
N ARG A 89 -17.99 6.21 -8.52
CA ARG A 89 -18.57 5.08 -7.78
C ARG A 89 -17.74 3.80 -7.92
N THR A 90 -17.24 3.53 -9.13
CA THR A 90 -16.37 2.37 -9.39
C THR A 90 -14.98 2.58 -8.79
N THR A 91 -14.42 3.80 -8.84
CA THR A 91 -13.17 4.14 -8.16
C THR A 91 -13.23 3.79 -6.68
N VAL A 92 -14.32 4.18 -6.00
CA VAL A 92 -14.53 3.86 -4.57
C VAL A 92 -14.50 2.36 -4.34
N PHE A 93 -15.19 1.55 -5.16
CA PHE A 93 -15.17 0.10 -5.02
C PHE A 93 -13.77 -0.50 -5.21
N VAL A 94 -13.01 -0.03 -6.20
CA VAL A 94 -11.64 -0.51 -6.43
C VAL A 94 -10.73 -0.14 -5.26
N VAL A 95 -10.79 1.10 -4.74
CA VAL A 95 -9.97 1.55 -3.61
C VAL A 95 -10.30 0.79 -2.33
N VAL A 96 -11.59 0.58 -2.04
CA VAL A 96 -12.03 -0.21 -0.87
C VAL A 96 -11.51 -1.65 -0.98
N MET A 97 -11.63 -2.28 -2.15
CA MET A 97 -11.07 -3.62 -2.36
C MET A 97 -9.55 -3.63 -2.29
N HIS A 98 -8.88 -2.62 -2.83
CA HIS A 98 -7.43 -2.50 -2.77
C HIS A 98 -6.97 -2.48 -1.31
N TYR A 99 -7.54 -1.60 -0.50
CA TYR A 99 -7.23 -1.52 0.93
C TYR A 99 -7.55 -2.83 1.68
N THR A 100 -8.68 -3.46 1.37
CA THR A 100 -9.10 -4.73 1.98
C THR A 100 -8.09 -5.85 1.68
N VAL A 101 -7.68 -6.00 0.42
CA VAL A 101 -6.70 -7.01 -0.01
C VAL A 101 -5.32 -6.70 0.56
N SER A 102 -4.88 -5.43 0.57
CA SER A 102 -3.63 -5.02 1.21
C SER A 102 -3.63 -5.38 2.70
N LEU A 103 -4.70 -5.06 3.42
CA LEU A 103 -4.82 -5.39 4.84
C LEU A 103 -4.78 -6.91 5.07
N ALA A 104 -5.51 -7.69 4.25
CA ALA A 104 -5.51 -9.14 4.34
C ALA A 104 -4.11 -9.74 4.13
N VAL A 105 -3.37 -9.28 3.11
CA VAL A 105 -2.00 -9.73 2.83
C VAL A 105 -1.04 -9.33 3.95
N VAL A 106 -1.10 -8.08 4.42
CA VAL A 106 -0.24 -7.60 5.51
C VAL A 106 -0.51 -8.40 6.79
N LEU A 107 -1.77 -8.61 7.16
CA LEU A 107 -2.13 -9.40 8.34
C LEU A 107 -1.69 -10.86 8.18
N LEU A 108 -1.90 -11.48 7.01
CA LEU A 108 -1.45 -12.84 6.74
C LEU A 108 0.07 -12.97 6.95
N VAL A 109 0.85 -12.09 6.32
CA VAL A 109 2.32 -12.11 6.42
C VAL A 109 2.77 -11.84 7.85
N ALA A 110 2.20 -10.84 8.52
CA ALA A 110 2.55 -10.52 9.90
C ALA A 110 2.26 -11.68 10.86
N ASN A 111 1.11 -12.35 10.72
CA ASN A 111 0.77 -13.51 11.54
C ASN A 111 1.65 -14.72 11.21
N LEU A 112 1.95 -14.96 9.92
CA LEU A 112 2.87 -16.03 9.51
C LEU A 112 4.26 -15.82 10.13
N LEU A 113 4.79 -14.60 10.06
CA LEU A 113 6.08 -14.26 10.66
C LEU A 113 6.06 -14.40 12.19
N ALA A 114 4.95 -14.04 12.84
CA ALA A 114 4.79 -14.21 14.28
C ALA A 114 4.76 -15.69 14.68
N VAL A 115 4.09 -16.56 13.91
CA VAL A 115 4.10 -18.00 14.17
C VAL A 115 5.51 -18.56 13.97
N LEU A 116 6.17 -18.22 12.86
CA LEU A 116 7.51 -18.72 12.55
C LEU A 116 8.58 -18.25 13.55
N SER A 117 8.45 -17.04 14.13
CA SER A 117 9.38 -16.57 15.16
C SER A 117 9.24 -17.28 16.50
N THR A 118 8.10 -17.92 16.74
CA THR A 118 7.85 -18.77 17.92
C THR A 118 8.09 -20.26 17.66
N ALA A 119 8.43 -20.63 16.43
CA ALA A 119 8.68 -22.02 16.08
C ALA A 119 9.93 -22.52 16.82
N PRO A 120 9.86 -23.64 17.57
CA PRO A 120 11.05 -24.25 18.14
C PRO A 120 11.92 -24.79 17.00
N GLY A 121 13.15 -24.30 16.93
CA GLY A 121 14.22 -24.73 16.04
C GLY A 121 15.56 -24.61 16.75
#